data_AF-A0A2G9PT47-F1
#
_entry.id   AF-A0A2G9PT47-F1
#
_cell.length_a   1.000
_cell.length_b   1.000
_cell.length_c   1.000
_cell.angle_alpha   90.00
_cell.angle_beta   90.00
_cell.angle_gamma   90.00
#
_symmetry.space_group_name_H-M   'P 1'
#
loop_
_entity.id
_entity.type
_entity.pdbx_description
1 polymer ?
#
loop_
_entity_poly.entity_id
_entity_poly.type
_entity_poly.pdbx_seq_one_letter_code
_entity_poly.pdbx_strand_id
1 'polypeptide(L)'
;MSLSRWYPRTPPKARSSSARSRASAHSSDTSDFLQFTPDTFFVEEITSDGTVLELGKTYSFEKPSPERDFFTHFVLQKREWNTVQALGAIARNLHVKPSRFDFAGTKDRQATTTQLCSVFALAPERLLQARVKDIQINGAWKADAKIRLGNLLGNRFTIKTDKPANAIPSFPNYFGEQRFGSGRGNTAKTGRLILAGDYEAAVRSYLCDSEGEENIDAVRARETLVGEGDFAAAAQYFPHHLKYEITMLRSLSSRPTDFIAALRSLPRPLQ
;
A
#
# COMPACT_ATOMS: atom_id res chain seq x y z
N MET A 1 40.85 45.24 -2.37
CA MET A 1 41.38 44.82 -3.68
C MET A 1 42.17 43.54 -3.48
N SER A 2 41.63 42.40 -3.92
CA SER A 2 42.37 41.24 -4.45
C SER A 2 41.36 40.12 -4.70
N LEU A 3 41.11 39.86 -5.98
CA LEU A 3 40.33 38.76 -6.52
C LEU A 3 41.24 37.53 -6.61
N SER A 4 40.77 36.36 -6.19
CA SER A 4 41.30 35.08 -6.69
C SER A 4 40.18 34.06 -6.95
N ARG A 5 39.69 34.16 -8.18
CA ARG A 5 39.15 33.13 -9.09
C ARG A 5 38.76 31.76 -8.50
N TRP A 6 37.46 31.51 -8.51
CA TRP A 6 36.88 30.17 -8.61
C TRP A 6 36.90 29.69 -10.06
N TYR A 7 37.47 28.52 -10.32
CA TYR A 7 37.16 27.72 -11.51
C TYR A 7 36.17 26.60 -11.12
N PRO A 8 35.17 26.27 -11.95
CA PRO A 8 34.20 25.23 -11.65
C PRO A 8 34.85 23.85 -11.80
N ARG A 9 34.80 23.05 -10.72
CA ARG A 9 35.03 21.60 -10.83
C ARG A 9 33.86 21.00 -11.59
N THR A 10 34.16 20.31 -12.68
CA THR A 10 33.23 19.43 -13.40
C THR A 10 32.55 18.46 -12.41
N PRO A 11 31.22 18.30 -12.46
CA PRO A 11 30.55 17.33 -11.61
C PRO A 11 30.97 15.91 -12.04
N PRO A 12 31.25 15.00 -11.11
CA PRO A 12 31.54 13.62 -11.46
C PRO A 12 30.32 12.99 -12.12
N LYS A 13 30.56 12.26 -13.22
CA LYS A 13 29.56 11.46 -13.93
C LYS A 13 28.75 10.62 -12.94
N ALA A 14 27.42 10.73 -13.01
CA ALA A 14 26.49 9.96 -12.21
C ALA A 14 26.80 8.46 -12.35
N ARG A 15 27.33 7.85 -11.28
CA ARG A 15 27.36 6.41 -11.14
C ARG A 15 25.93 5.95 -10.87
N SER A 16 25.40 5.12 -11.76
CA SER A 16 24.22 4.32 -11.49
C SER A 16 24.50 3.46 -10.26
N SER A 17 23.77 3.72 -9.17
CA SER A 17 23.80 2.86 -7.99
C SER A 17 22.36 2.52 -7.63
N SER A 18 21.85 1.43 -8.20
CA SER A 18 20.83 0.66 -7.50
C SER A 18 21.43 0.25 -6.15
N ALA A 19 20.75 0.57 -5.06
CA ALA A 19 21.19 0.28 -3.69
C ALA A 19 21.25 -1.23 -3.36
N ARG A 20 21.09 -2.11 -4.36
CA ARG A 20 21.22 -3.57 -4.25
C ARG A 20 22.68 -4.06 -4.26
N SER A 21 23.67 -3.22 -4.58
CA SER A 21 25.03 -3.70 -4.90
C SER A 21 25.93 -4.07 -3.71
N ARG A 22 25.43 -4.13 -2.46
CA ARG A 22 26.27 -4.44 -1.29
C ARG A 22 25.87 -5.68 -0.49
N ALA A 23 24.88 -6.43 -0.97
CA ALA A 23 24.53 -7.73 -0.37
C ALA A 23 24.31 -8.78 -1.48
N SER A 24 25.32 -8.97 -2.34
CA SER A 24 25.35 -10.08 -3.29
C SER A 24 26.41 -11.09 -2.83
N ALA A 25 26.02 -11.95 -1.89
CA ALA A 25 26.55 -13.31 -1.91
C ALA A 25 26.16 -13.88 -3.28
N HIS A 26 27.16 -14.25 -4.08
CA HIS A 26 26.96 -14.85 -5.39
C HIS A 26 26.22 -16.18 -5.22
N SER A 27 24.93 -16.21 -5.58
CA SER A 27 24.25 -17.43 -5.99
C SER A 27 23.55 -17.14 -7.31
N SER A 28 24.14 -17.65 -8.39
CA SER A 28 23.51 -17.82 -9.69
C SER A 28 22.37 -18.83 -9.55
N ASP A 29 21.17 -18.37 -9.19
CA ASP A 29 19.96 -19.17 -9.34
C ASP A 29 18.74 -18.25 -9.48
N THR A 30 18.53 -17.78 -10.71
CA THR A 30 17.39 -16.95 -11.09
C THR A 30 16.32 -17.82 -11.75
N SER A 31 15.61 -18.67 -10.98
CA SER A 31 14.30 -19.21 -11.40
C SER A 31 13.60 -20.05 -10.34
N ASP A 32 13.47 -19.59 -9.10
CA ASP A 32 12.48 -20.15 -8.16
C ASP A 32 12.14 -19.12 -7.08
N PHE A 33 11.27 -18.17 -7.41
CA PHE A 33 10.66 -17.36 -6.38
C PHE A 33 9.68 -18.23 -5.59
N LEU A 34 9.79 -18.19 -4.25
CA LEU A 34 8.80 -18.78 -3.36
C LEU A 34 7.41 -18.24 -3.72
N GLN A 35 6.57 -19.08 -4.30
CA GLN A 35 5.17 -18.77 -4.51
C GLN A 35 4.43 -18.97 -3.20
N PHE A 36 3.98 -17.87 -2.60
CA PHE A 36 3.18 -17.92 -1.40
C PHE A 36 1.76 -18.38 -1.74
N THR A 37 1.31 -19.42 -1.04
CA THR A 37 -0.08 -19.82 -1.01
C THR A 37 -0.64 -19.57 0.39
N PRO A 38 -1.96 -19.51 0.55
CA PRO A 38 -2.57 -19.29 1.87
C PRO A 38 -2.31 -20.44 2.85
N ASP A 39 -1.85 -21.59 2.35
CA ASP A 39 -1.56 -22.79 3.14
C ASP A 39 -0.06 -22.91 3.48
N THR A 40 0.78 -22.07 2.84
CA THR A 40 2.22 -21.99 3.09
C THR A 40 2.65 -20.66 3.69
N PHE A 41 1.82 -19.62 3.63
CA PHE A 41 2.14 -18.29 4.14
C PHE A 41 1.11 -17.79 5.16
N PHE A 42 1.60 -17.60 6.39
CA PHE A 42 0.80 -17.23 7.55
C PHE A 42 1.33 -15.94 8.16
N VAL A 43 0.43 -15.01 8.47
CA VAL A 43 0.76 -13.70 9.04
C VAL A 43 -0.08 -13.43 10.27
N GLU A 44 0.56 -13.35 11.43
CA GLU A 44 -0.11 -13.15 12.71
C GLU A 44 0.29 -11.78 13.28
N GLU A 45 -0.69 -10.90 13.46
CA GLU A 45 -0.41 -9.57 14.02
C GLU A 45 0.08 -9.66 15.47
N ILE A 46 1.11 -8.88 15.77
CA ILE A 46 1.58 -8.62 17.13
C ILE A 46 0.99 -7.28 17.52
N THR A 47 0.04 -7.29 18.45
CA THR A 47 -0.65 -6.09 18.93
C THR A 47 0.33 -5.17 19.69
N SER A 48 -0.10 -3.94 19.99
CA SER A 48 0.75 -2.96 20.68
C SER A 48 1.20 -3.38 22.08
N ASP A 49 0.50 -4.30 22.73
CA ASP A 49 0.88 -4.83 24.05
C ASP A 49 1.80 -6.07 23.94
N GLY A 50 2.19 -6.47 22.73
CA GLY A 50 3.05 -7.63 22.48
C GLY A 50 2.29 -8.94 22.31
N THR A 51 0.97 -8.98 22.49
CA THR A 51 0.18 -10.19 22.25
C THR A 51 0.21 -10.57 20.78
N VAL A 52 0.57 -11.82 20.50
CA VAL A 52 0.46 -12.39 19.14
C VAL A 52 -0.92 -12.99 18.92
N LEU A 53 -1.58 -12.55 17.84
CA LEU A 53 -2.88 -13.07 17.43
C LEU A 53 -2.68 -14.35 16.61
N GLU A 54 -2.57 -15.47 17.29
CA GLU A 54 -2.39 -16.81 16.73
C GLU A 54 -3.56 -17.26 15.85
N LEU A 55 -3.23 -17.94 14.76
CA LEU A 55 -4.24 -18.56 13.88
C LEU A 55 -5.04 -19.63 14.62
N GLY A 56 -6.35 -19.63 14.43
CA GLY A 56 -7.30 -20.59 15.01
C GLY A 56 -7.52 -20.44 16.53
N LYS A 57 -6.77 -19.57 17.20
CA LYS A 57 -6.94 -19.31 18.64
C LYS A 57 -8.14 -18.42 18.88
N THR A 58 -8.98 -18.77 19.85
CA THR A 58 -10.10 -17.94 20.30
C THR A 58 -9.62 -16.93 21.35
N TYR A 59 -10.14 -15.72 21.26
CA TYR A 59 -9.82 -14.59 22.11
C TYR A 59 -11.07 -14.06 22.80
N SER A 60 -10.95 -13.85 24.10
CA SER A 60 -11.88 -13.05 24.88
C SER A 60 -11.07 -12.10 25.74
N PHE A 61 -11.49 -10.84 25.76
CA PHE A 61 -10.93 -9.86 26.67
C PHE A 61 -12.11 -9.20 27.37
N GLU A 62 -12.09 -9.20 28.68
CA GLU A 62 -13.02 -8.40 29.46
C GLU A 62 -12.38 -7.02 29.66
N LYS A 63 -12.95 -6.02 29.00
CA LYS A 63 -12.60 -4.62 29.26
C LYS A 63 -13.85 -3.87 29.70
N PRO A 64 -13.75 -3.04 30.76
CA PRO A 64 -14.79 -2.08 31.04
C PRO A 64 -14.90 -1.14 29.83
N SER A 65 -16.08 -1.06 29.24
CA SER A 65 -16.38 -0.13 28.16
C SER A 65 -17.60 0.72 28.53
N PRO A 66 -17.68 1.98 28.09
CA PRO A 66 -18.87 2.79 28.28
C PRO A 66 -20.13 2.10 27.69
N GLU A 67 -21.29 2.38 28.28
CA GLU A 67 -22.57 1.80 27.82
C GLU A 67 -22.99 2.30 26.42
N ARG A 68 -22.52 3.49 26.01
CA ARG A 68 -22.83 4.14 24.72
C ARG A 68 -21.55 4.55 23.98
N ASP A 69 -21.66 4.69 22.65
CA ASP A 69 -20.58 5.09 21.74
C ASP A 69 -19.28 4.27 21.89
N PHE A 70 -19.44 2.98 22.24
CA PHE A 70 -18.35 2.03 22.38
C PHE A 70 -17.84 1.56 21.01
N PHE A 71 -16.65 0.98 21.01
CA PHE A 71 -16.14 0.18 19.90
C PHE A 71 -16.20 -1.30 20.30
N THR A 72 -16.39 -2.18 19.32
CA THR A 72 -16.09 -3.59 19.52
C THR A 72 -14.77 -3.90 18.84
N HIS A 73 -13.80 -4.34 19.63
CA HIS A 73 -12.59 -4.95 19.12
C HIS A 73 -12.89 -6.40 18.77
N PHE A 74 -12.26 -6.89 17.72
CA PHE A 74 -12.39 -8.28 17.31
C PHE A 74 -11.15 -8.76 16.57
N VAL A 75 -10.86 -10.06 16.70
CA VAL A 75 -9.78 -10.71 15.98
C VAL A 75 -10.33 -11.23 14.65
N LEU A 76 -9.88 -10.62 13.56
CA LEU A 76 -10.21 -11.04 12.21
C LEU A 76 -9.18 -12.06 11.73
N GLN A 77 -9.63 -13.28 11.42
CA GLN A 77 -8.87 -14.24 10.63
C GLN A 77 -9.45 -14.32 9.22
N LYS A 78 -8.59 -14.22 8.20
CA LYS A 78 -9.00 -14.26 6.79
C LYS A 78 -8.04 -15.12 5.97
N ARG A 79 -8.55 -15.81 4.95
CA ARG A 79 -7.78 -16.57 3.95
C ARG A 79 -8.08 -16.04 2.55
N GLU A 80 -7.06 -15.64 1.78
CA GLU A 80 -7.20 -15.10 0.41
C GLU A 80 -7.93 -13.76 0.23
N TRP A 81 -8.19 -13.05 1.33
CA TRP A 81 -8.88 -11.76 1.30
C TRP A 81 -7.92 -10.57 1.44
N ASN A 82 -8.20 -9.47 0.74
CA ASN A 82 -7.69 -8.16 1.14
C ASN A 82 -8.43 -7.69 2.40
N THR A 83 -7.73 -7.08 3.36
CA THR A 83 -8.32 -6.61 4.64
C THR A 83 -9.54 -5.71 4.43
N VAL A 84 -9.48 -4.73 3.52
CA VAL A 84 -10.59 -3.79 3.26
C VAL A 84 -11.79 -4.52 2.65
N GLN A 85 -11.54 -5.46 1.74
CA GLN A 85 -12.60 -6.27 1.13
C GLN A 85 -13.27 -7.21 2.14
N ALA A 86 -12.49 -7.84 3.03
CA ALA A 86 -13.00 -8.69 4.11
C ALA A 86 -13.92 -7.91 5.04
N LEU A 87 -13.48 -6.73 5.52
CA LEU A 87 -14.28 -5.86 6.37
C LEU A 87 -15.55 -5.38 5.66
N GLY A 88 -15.46 -5.06 4.36
CA GLY A 88 -16.64 -4.72 3.56
C GLY A 88 -17.64 -5.87 3.42
N ALA A 89 -17.16 -7.11 3.31
CA ALA A 89 -18.00 -8.31 3.26
C ALA A 89 -18.70 -8.58 4.60
N ILE A 90 -17.97 -8.47 5.72
CA ILE A 90 -18.52 -8.56 7.07
C ILE A 90 -19.58 -7.47 7.28
N ALA A 91 -19.29 -6.23 6.89
CA ALA A 91 -20.22 -5.10 7.01
C ALA A 91 -21.54 -5.35 6.27
N ARG A 92 -21.48 -5.90 5.05
CA ARG A 92 -22.67 -6.29 4.28
C ARG A 92 -23.46 -7.40 4.96
N ASN A 93 -22.78 -8.46 5.43
CA ASN A 93 -23.43 -9.57 6.14
C ASN A 93 -24.14 -9.10 7.42
N LEU A 94 -23.61 -8.07 8.10
CA LEU A 94 -24.17 -7.52 9.33
C LEU A 94 -25.09 -6.30 9.10
N HIS A 95 -25.33 -5.90 7.85
CA HIS A 95 -26.13 -4.73 7.48
C HIS A 95 -25.66 -3.42 8.14
N VAL A 96 -24.34 -3.18 8.17
CA VAL A 96 -23.74 -1.95 8.71
C VAL A 96 -22.84 -1.29 7.67
N LYS A 97 -22.51 0.00 7.88
CA LYS A 97 -21.63 0.75 6.97
C LYS A 97 -20.17 0.28 7.11
N PRO A 98 -19.45 0.00 6.00
CA PRO A 98 -18.03 -0.36 6.05
C PRO A 98 -17.14 0.69 6.72
N SER A 99 -17.53 1.98 6.65
CA SER A 99 -16.80 3.09 7.29
C SER A 99 -16.78 3.04 8.81
N ARG A 100 -17.54 2.13 9.44
CA ARG A 100 -17.50 1.90 10.89
C ARG A 100 -16.34 1.00 11.33
N PHE A 101 -15.67 0.34 10.38
CA PHE A 101 -14.59 -0.58 10.66
C PHE A 101 -13.23 0.10 10.53
N ASP A 102 -12.34 -0.14 11.49
CA ASP A 102 -10.96 0.31 11.47
C ASP A 102 -10.01 -0.87 11.76
N PHE A 103 -8.74 -0.72 11.39
CA PHE A 103 -7.69 -1.72 11.55
C PHE A 103 -6.30 -1.06 11.64
N ALA A 104 -5.30 -1.77 12.17
CA ALA A 104 -3.96 -1.21 12.39
C ALA A 104 -3.07 -1.20 11.14
N GLY A 105 -3.27 -2.17 10.25
CA GLY A 105 -2.62 -2.23 8.95
C GLY A 105 -3.28 -3.27 8.05
N THR A 106 -3.08 -3.14 6.74
CA THR A 106 -3.48 -4.18 5.78
C THR A 106 -2.55 -5.38 5.90
N LYS A 107 -3.09 -6.58 5.68
CA LYS A 107 -2.31 -7.82 5.60
C LYS A 107 -2.36 -8.38 4.18
N ASP A 108 -1.40 -9.24 3.86
CA ASP A 108 -1.26 -9.90 2.57
C ASP A 108 -2.56 -10.58 2.13
N ARG A 109 -2.88 -10.47 0.83
CA ARG A 109 -4.04 -11.14 0.25
C ARG A 109 -3.78 -12.63 0.11
N GLN A 110 -2.66 -13.02 -0.49
CA GLN A 110 -2.27 -14.43 -0.73
C GLN A 110 -1.67 -15.06 0.53
N ALA A 111 -2.42 -15.05 1.63
CA ALA A 111 -1.99 -15.56 2.93
C ALA A 111 -3.21 -15.96 3.77
N THR A 112 -2.98 -16.75 4.81
CA THR A 112 -3.91 -16.86 5.95
C THR A 112 -3.41 -15.93 7.05
N THR A 113 -4.25 -14.98 7.48
CA THR A 113 -3.81 -13.88 8.33
C THR A 113 -4.75 -13.61 9.48
N THR A 114 -4.20 -13.24 10.63
CA THR A 114 -4.93 -12.74 11.82
C THR A 114 -4.53 -11.30 12.14
N GLN A 115 -5.51 -10.47 12.49
CA GLN A 115 -5.27 -9.08 12.88
C GLN A 115 -6.37 -8.55 13.81
N LEU A 116 -6.03 -7.52 14.59
CA LEU A 116 -6.99 -6.81 15.41
C LEU A 116 -7.71 -5.75 14.58
N CYS A 117 -9.03 -5.72 14.70
CA CYS A 117 -9.89 -4.74 14.07
C CYS A 117 -10.82 -4.13 15.12
N SER A 118 -11.41 -2.99 14.80
CA SER A 118 -12.52 -2.42 15.58
C SER A 118 -13.71 -2.08 14.70
N VAL A 119 -14.89 -2.07 15.31
CA VAL A 119 -16.12 -1.53 14.71
C VAL A 119 -16.82 -0.60 15.69
N PHE A 120 -17.20 0.58 15.26
CA PHE A 120 -17.96 1.51 16.11
C PHE A 120 -19.37 0.96 16.39
N ALA A 121 -19.83 1.02 17.64
CA ALA A 121 -21.20 0.81 18.13
C ALA A 121 -21.93 -0.48 17.66
N LEU A 122 -21.23 -1.60 17.57
CA LEU A 122 -21.81 -2.89 17.18
C LEU A 122 -21.54 -3.94 18.26
N ALA A 123 -22.58 -4.59 18.78
CA ALA A 123 -22.43 -5.56 19.86
C ALA A 123 -21.52 -6.76 19.48
N PRO A 124 -20.64 -7.24 20.37
CA PRO A 124 -19.74 -8.38 20.09
C PRO A 124 -20.45 -9.63 19.58
N GLU A 125 -21.61 -9.95 20.12
CA GLU A 125 -22.40 -11.14 19.78
C GLU A 125 -22.84 -11.10 18.31
N ARG A 126 -23.14 -9.91 17.79
CA ARG A 126 -23.48 -9.72 16.37
C ARG A 126 -22.29 -9.99 15.46
N LEU A 127 -21.08 -9.62 15.87
CA LEU A 127 -19.86 -9.90 15.11
C LEU A 127 -19.56 -11.40 15.06
N LEU A 128 -19.70 -12.09 16.19
CA LEU A 128 -19.48 -13.54 16.30
C LEU A 128 -20.49 -14.36 15.47
N GLN A 129 -21.66 -13.80 15.19
CA GLN A 129 -22.67 -14.38 14.31
C GLN A 129 -22.40 -14.14 12.82
N ALA A 130 -21.41 -13.31 12.45
CA ALA A 130 -21.10 -13.07 11.05
C ALA A 130 -20.71 -14.38 10.34
N ARG A 131 -21.23 -14.57 9.12
CA ARG A 131 -20.92 -15.73 8.29
C ARG A 131 -20.48 -15.26 6.92
N VAL A 132 -19.17 -15.31 6.68
CA VAL A 132 -18.55 -14.97 5.39
C VAL A 132 -17.53 -16.06 5.06
N LYS A 133 -17.56 -16.56 3.83
CA LYS A 133 -16.65 -17.61 3.36
C LYS A 133 -15.19 -17.19 3.57
N ASP A 134 -14.36 -18.10 4.07
CA ASP A 134 -12.92 -17.93 4.28
C ASP A 134 -12.55 -16.81 5.28
N ILE A 135 -13.50 -16.42 6.13
CA ILE A 135 -13.33 -15.44 7.19
C ILE A 135 -13.84 -16.03 8.50
N GLN A 136 -13.09 -15.83 9.57
CA GLN A 136 -13.45 -16.19 10.93
C GLN A 136 -13.26 -14.98 11.86
N ILE A 137 -14.20 -14.83 12.80
CA ILE A 137 -14.08 -13.88 13.91
C ILE A 137 -13.67 -14.69 15.12
N ASN A 138 -12.39 -14.62 15.46
CA ASN A 138 -11.77 -15.45 16.49
C ASN A 138 -12.00 -14.89 17.90
N GLY A 139 -12.89 -13.92 18.07
CA GLY A 139 -13.12 -13.24 19.34
C GLY A 139 -13.62 -11.83 19.12
N ALA A 140 -14.48 -11.35 19.99
CA ALA A 140 -14.99 -9.99 19.98
C ALA A 140 -15.31 -9.52 21.40
N TRP A 141 -15.01 -8.26 21.72
CA TRP A 141 -15.26 -7.66 23.03
C TRP A 141 -15.41 -6.15 22.90
N LYS A 142 -16.10 -5.55 23.87
CA LYS A 142 -16.25 -4.10 23.90
C LYS A 142 -14.95 -3.40 24.29
N ALA A 143 -14.76 -2.20 23.78
CA ALA A 143 -13.63 -1.33 23.98
C ALA A 143 -14.07 0.14 23.92
N ASP A 144 -13.28 1.02 24.51
CA ASP A 144 -13.49 2.47 24.59
C ASP A 144 -12.84 3.24 23.43
N ALA A 145 -11.96 2.60 22.67
CA ALA A 145 -11.20 3.24 21.60
C ALA A 145 -11.27 2.43 20.29
N LYS A 146 -11.13 3.12 19.16
CA LYS A 146 -10.89 2.47 17.86
C LYS A 146 -9.44 2.06 17.68
N ILE A 147 -9.23 1.03 16.88
CA ILE A 147 -7.91 0.69 16.33
C ILE A 147 -7.57 1.71 15.25
N ARG A 148 -6.40 2.34 15.33
CA ARG A 148 -5.89 3.29 14.32
C ARG A 148 -4.76 2.66 13.52
N LEU A 149 -4.53 3.16 12.32
CA LEU A 149 -3.37 2.79 11.52
C LEU A 149 -2.07 2.96 12.33
N GLY A 150 -1.22 1.95 12.32
CA GLY A 150 0.01 1.89 13.11
C GLY A 150 -0.16 1.36 14.54
N ASN A 151 -1.37 1.02 15.01
CA ASN A 151 -1.58 0.39 16.32
C ASN A 151 -1.25 -1.10 16.34
N LEU A 152 -0.02 -1.46 15.97
CA LEU A 152 0.55 -2.80 16.07
C LEU A 152 2.05 -2.69 16.37
N LEU A 153 2.62 -3.70 17.04
CA LEU A 153 4.06 -3.78 17.24
C LEU A 153 4.77 -4.38 16.02
N GLY A 154 4.12 -5.32 15.33
CA GLY A 154 4.70 -6.00 14.17
C GLY A 154 3.84 -7.17 13.72
N ASN A 155 4.45 -8.09 12.97
CA ASN A 155 3.81 -9.33 12.53
C ASN A 155 4.78 -10.49 12.74
N ARG A 156 4.24 -11.64 13.16
CA ARG A 156 4.94 -12.92 13.11
C ARG A 156 4.59 -13.60 11.79
N PHE A 157 5.63 -13.97 11.05
CA PHE A 157 5.49 -14.65 9.77
C PHE A 157 5.84 -16.12 9.94
N THR A 158 5.00 -17.01 9.43
CA THR A 158 5.35 -18.43 9.24
C THR A 158 5.27 -18.73 7.75
N ILE A 159 6.41 -19.16 7.19
CA ILE A 159 6.52 -19.57 5.78
C ILE A 159 6.88 -21.05 5.78
N LYS A 160 6.03 -21.88 5.18
CA LYS A 160 6.32 -23.30 4.94
C LYS A 160 7.01 -23.42 3.58
N THR A 161 8.16 -24.05 3.56
CA THR A 161 8.94 -24.32 2.35
C THR A 161 9.61 -25.68 2.47
N ASP A 162 9.78 -26.32 1.32
CA ASP A 162 10.62 -27.49 1.09
C ASP A 162 12.12 -27.14 1.02
N LYS A 163 12.45 -25.85 0.86
CA LYS A 163 13.84 -25.38 0.78
C LYS A 163 14.46 -25.27 2.17
N PRO A 164 15.74 -25.63 2.33
CA PRO A 164 16.43 -25.47 3.60
C PRO A 164 16.52 -23.98 3.97
N ALA A 165 16.03 -23.64 5.15
CA ALA A 165 16.13 -22.29 5.70
C ALA A 165 17.35 -22.20 6.62
N ASN A 166 18.34 -21.42 6.23
CA ASN A 166 19.43 -21.05 7.13
C ASN A 166 18.97 -19.86 7.98
N ALA A 167 19.23 -19.91 9.29
CA ALA A 167 18.95 -18.79 10.16
C ALA A 167 19.80 -17.58 9.74
N ILE A 168 19.13 -16.48 9.38
CA ILE A 168 19.79 -15.20 9.10
C ILE A 168 19.48 -14.29 10.30
N PRO A 169 20.51 -13.78 11.00
CA PRO A 169 20.31 -13.02 12.25
C PRO A 169 19.62 -11.67 12.01
N SER A 170 19.84 -11.05 10.86
CA SER A 170 19.17 -9.81 10.45
C SER A 170 19.26 -9.63 8.94
N PHE A 171 18.38 -8.80 8.38
CA PHE A 171 18.43 -8.41 6.99
C PHE A 171 18.25 -6.89 6.87
N PRO A 172 18.78 -6.26 5.80
CA PRO A 172 18.55 -4.84 5.56
C PRO A 172 17.06 -4.54 5.35
N ASN A 173 16.52 -3.59 6.11
CA ASN A 173 15.11 -3.17 6.03
C ASN A 173 14.88 -2.22 4.85
N TYR A 174 14.92 -2.74 3.63
CA TYR A 174 14.67 -1.99 2.41
C TYR A 174 13.18 -1.89 2.07
N PHE A 175 12.80 -0.79 1.40
CA PHE A 175 11.54 -0.74 0.68
C PHE A 175 11.64 -1.59 -0.59
N GLY A 176 10.73 -2.54 -0.75
CA GLY A 176 10.62 -3.33 -1.98
C GLY A 176 10.09 -2.52 -3.16
N GLU A 177 10.25 -3.05 -4.38
CA GLU A 177 9.81 -2.39 -5.63
C GLU A 177 8.32 -2.06 -5.64
N GLN A 178 7.49 -2.88 -5.01
CA GLN A 178 6.06 -2.62 -4.83
C GLN A 178 5.76 -1.27 -4.14
N ARG A 179 6.71 -0.71 -3.37
CA ARG A 179 6.55 0.61 -2.74
C ARG A 179 6.71 1.76 -3.74
N PHE A 180 7.33 1.50 -4.88
CA PHE A 180 7.59 2.47 -5.95
C PHE A 180 6.67 2.27 -7.16
N GLY A 181 5.69 1.36 -7.05
CA GLY A 181 4.81 0.96 -8.14
C GLY A 181 5.40 -0.21 -8.93
N SER A 182 4.59 -1.26 -9.17
CA SER A 182 5.06 -2.52 -9.77
C SER A 182 5.19 -2.50 -11.30
N GLY A 183 4.54 -1.56 -11.99
CA GLY A 183 4.61 -1.46 -13.46
C GLY A 183 5.68 -0.46 -13.88
N ARG A 184 5.34 0.83 -13.85
CA ARG A 184 6.15 1.90 -14.46
C ARG A 184 7.39 2.33 -13.67
N GLY A 185 7.48 2.02 -12.38
CA GLY A 185 8.61 2.41 -11.52
C GLY A 185 8.89 3.93 -11.41
N ASN A 186 8.03 4.80 -11.96
CA ASN A 186 8.27 6.22 -12.12
C ASN A 186 7.95 7.06 -10.86
N THR A 187 7.45 6.44 -9.79
CA THR A 187 7.08 7.13 -8.54
C THR A 187 8.28 7.85 -7.91
N ALA A 188 9.45 7.20 -7.89
CA ALA A 188 10.66 7.80 -7.33
C ALA A 188 11.17 8.99 -8.16
N LYS A 189 11.07 8.89 -9.50
CA LYS A 189 11.41 9.97 -10.44
C LYS A 189 10.48 11.16 -10.24
N THR A 190 9.17 10.93 -10.23
CA THR A 190 8.15 11.96 -10.00
C THR A 190 8.36 12.66 -8.66
N GLY A 191 8.56 11.91 -7.57
CA GLY A 191 8.82 12.49 -6.25
C GLY A 191 10.08 13.35 -6.20
N ARG A 192 11.15 12.93 -6.88
CA ARG A 192 12.39 13.74 -6.98
C ARG A 192 12.14 15.09 -7.67
N LEU A 193 11.35 15.11 -8.74
CA LEU A 193 11.03 16.32 -9.49
C LEU A 193 10.18 17.29 -8.64
N ILE A 194 9.21 16.78 -7.89
CA ILE A 194 8.42 17.56 -6.93
C ILE A 194 9.33 18.22 -5.89
N LEU A 195 10.27 17.47 -5.29
CA LEU A 195 11.20 17.99 -4.29
C LEU A 195 12.17 19.04 -4.86
N ALA A 196 12.50 18.94 -6.15
CA ALA A 196 13.31 19.92 -6.86
C ALA A 196 12.52 21.20 -7.24
N GLY A 197 11.20 21.22 -7.03
CA GLY A 197 10.32 22.32 -7.45
C GLY A 197 9.97 22.30 -8.94
N ASP A 198 10.36 21.25 -9.67
CA ASP A 198 10.07 21.07 -11.10
C ASP A 198 8.73 20.35 -11.28
N TYR A 199 7.65 21.09 -11.01
CA TYR A 199 6.28 20.55 -11.05
C TYR A 199 5.82 20.18 -12.46
N GLU A 200 6.30 20.89 -13.49
CA GLU A 200 5.99 20.53 -14.88
C GLU A 200 6.58 19.17 -15.21
N ALA A 201 7.88 18.98 -14.97
CA ALA A 201 8.52 17.70 -15.24
C ALA A 201 7.91 16.58 -14.40
N ALA A 202 7.52 16.86 -13.15
CA ALA A 202 6.84 15.88 -12.29
C ALA A 202 5.50 15.42 -12.90
N VAL A 203 4.64 16.36 -13.29
CA VAL A 203 3.35 16.05 -13.91
C VAL A 203 3.53 15.33 -15.24
N ARG A 204 4.48 15.76 -16.08
CA ARG A 204 4.81 15.08 -17.33
C ARG A 204 5.34 13.67 -17.08
N SER A 205 6.23 13.45 -16.11
CA SER A 205 6.71 12.12 -15.74
C SER A 205 5.56 11.20 -15.31
N TYR A 206 4.61 11.72 -14.52
CA TYR A 206 3.45 10.94 -14.09
C TYR A 206 2.53 10.59 -15.26
N LEU A 207 2.21 11.57 -16.12
CA LEU A 207 1.24 11.40 -17.22
C LEU A 207 1.83 10.68 -18.43
N CYS A 208 3.12 10.85 -18.74
CA CYS A 208 3.68 10.49 -20.04
C CYS A 208 4.66 9.30 -20.02
N ASP A 209 5.36 9.01 -18.92
CA ASP A 209 6.35 7.91 -18.93
C ASP A 209 5.66 6.58 -19.28
N SER A 210 6.01 5.87 -20.35
CA SER A 210 5.37 4.58 -20.71
C SER A 210 6.25 3.36 -20.39
N GLU A 211 7.49 3.57 -19.95
CA GLU A 211 8.42 2.49 -19.60
C GLU A 211 7.83 1.58 -18.51
N GLY A 212 7.80 0.27 -18.76
CA GLY A 212 7.24 -0.73 -17.83
C GLY A 212 5.71 -0.80 -17.78
N GLU A 213 4.98 -0.08 -18.65
CA GLU A 213 3.54 -0.22 -18.81
C GLU A 213 3.21 -1.43 -19.70
N GLU A 214 2.42 -2.37 -19.18
CA GLU A 214 1.98 -3.56 -19.92
C GLU A 214 0.68 -3.32 -20.70
N ASN A 215 -0.12 -2.33 -20.30
CA ASN A 215 -1.39 -2.03 -20.96
C ASN A 215 -1.16 -1.22 -22.24
N ILE A 216 -1.41 -1.85 -23.40
CA ILE A 216 -1.19 -1.25 -24.73
C ILE A 216 -1.99 0.05 -24.93
N ASP A 217 -3.24 0.12 -24.46
CA ASP A 217 -4.07 1.32 -24.61
C ASP A 217 -3.52 2.48 -23.75
N ALA A 218 -3.02 2.16 -22.55
CA ALA A 218 -2.34 3.14 -21.70
C ALA A 218 -1.05 3.63 -22.37
N VAL A 219 -0.22 2.75 -22.92
CA VAL A 219 0.99 3.12 -23.67
C VAL A 219 0.66 4.10 -24.80
N ARG A 220 -0.31 3.74 -25.65
CA ARG A 220 -0.74 4.58 -26.79
C ARG A 220 -1.25 5.94 -26.35
N ALA A 221 -2.08 6.00 -25.30
CA ALA A 221 -2.60 7.26 -24.78
C ALA A 221 -1.47 8.17 -24.28
N ARG A 222 -0.47 7.62 -23.57
CA ARG A 222 0.66 8.38 -23.06
C ARG A 222 1.57 8.89 -24.19
N GLU A 223 1.85 8.06 -25.18
CA GLU A 223 2.65 8.43 -26.35
C GLU A 223 1.96 9.51 -27.20
N THR A 224 0.63 9.41 -27.36
CA THR A 224 -0.18 10.42 -28.06
C THR A 224 -0.05 11.76 -27.35
N LEU A 225 -0.23 11.79 -26.02
CA LEU A 225 -0.08 13.00 -25.21
C LEU A 225 1.32 13.61 -25.31
N VAL A 226 2.38 12.80 -25.41
CA VAL A 226 3.75 13.30 -25.64
C VAL A 226 3.87 14.04 -26.97
N GLY A 227 3.25 13.51 -28.03
CA GLY A 227 3.31 14.08 -29.36
C GLY A 227 2.47 15.35 -29.53
N GLU A 228 1.26 15.39 -28.97
CA GLU A 228 0.32 16.51 -29.17
C GLU A 228 0.40 17.60 -28.09
N GLY A 229 0.74 17.26 -26.85
CA GLY A 229 0.77 18.20 -25.72
C GLY A 229 -0.59 18.78 -25.28
N ASP A 230 -1.69 18.28 -25.82
CA ASP A 230 -3.06 18.71 -25.54
C ASP A 230 -3.70 17.93 -24.39
N PHE A 231 -3.75 18.54 -23.21
CA PHE A 231 -4.34 17.93 -22.02
C PHE A 231 -5.88 17.78 -22.11
N ALA A 232 -6.57 18.60 -22.90
CA ALA A 232 -8.02 18.54 -23.05
C ALA A 232 -8.43 17.36 -23.93
N ALA A 233 -7.73 17.15 -25.04
CA ALA A 233 -7.90 15.97 -25.89
C ALA A 233 -7.57 14.69 -25.10
N ALA A 234 -6.43 14.68 -24.39
CA ALA A 234 -6.00 13.54 -23.58
C ALA A 234 -7.01 13.13 -22.50
N ALA A 235 -7.70 14.08 -21.86
CA ALA A 235 -8.73 13.76 -20.87
C ALA A 235 -9.91 12.95 -21.43
N GLN A 236 -10.11 12.95 -22.76
CA GLN A 236 -11.17 12.23 -23.45
C GLN A 236 -10.77 10.80 -23.83
N TYR A 237 -9.54 10.60 -24.32
CA TYR A 237 -9.10 9.29 -24.82
C TYR A 237 -8.30 8.46 -23.81
N PHE A 238 -7.82 9.04 -22.70
CA PHE A 238 -7.13 8.26 -21.68
C PHE A 238 -8.05 7.14 -21.14
N PRO A 239 -7.57 5.89 -21.01
CA PRO A 239 -8.39 4.78 -20.53
C PRO A 239 -9.07 5.05 -19.18
N HIS A 240 -10.36 4.73 -19.05
CA HIS A 240 -11.17 5.04 -17.85
C HIS A 240 -10.64 4.46 -16.53
N HIS A 241 -9.79 3.43 -16.58
CA HIS A 241 -9.17 2.87 -15.38
C HIS A 241 -8.06 3.77 -14.82
N LEU A 242 -7.48 4.68 -15.62
CA LEU A 242 -6.48 5.67 -15.24
C LEU A 242 -7.12 6.94 -14.64
N LYS A 243 -7.92 6.75 -13.60
CA LYS A 243 -8.77 7.82 -13.03
C LYS A 243 -7.96 9.01 -12.50
N TYR A 244 -6.76 8.77 -11.98
CA TYR A 244 -5.91 9.82 -11.41
C TYR A 244 -5.28 10.66 -12.51
N GLU A 245 -4.80 10.03 -13.59
CA GLU A 245 -4.33 10.70 -14.79
C GLU A 245 -5.44 11.55 -15.41
N ILE A 246 -6.64 10.99 -15.61
CA ILE A 246 -7.78 11.74 -16.15
C ILE A 246 -8.13 12.94 -15.26
N THR A 247 -8.06 12.79 -13.94
CA THR A 247 -8.32 13.89 -12.98
C THR A 247 -7.31 15.02 -13.15
N MET A 248 -6.02 14.69 -13.26
CA MET A 248 -4.96 15.67 -13.53
C MET A 248 -5.10 16.34 -14.89
N LEU A 249 -5.37 15.55 -15.94
CA LEU A 249 -5.58 16.05 -17.29
C LEU A 249 -6.72 17.08 -17.33
N ARG A 250 -7.86 16.78 -16.70
CA ARG A 250 -8.99 17.72 -16.58
C ARG A 250 -8.62 19.00 -15.84
N SER A 251 -7.82 18.91 -14.78
CA SER A 251 -7.30 20.10 -14.10
C SER A 251 -6.47 20.96 -15.06
N LEU A 252 -5.58 20.34 -15.83
CA LEU A 252 -4.73 21.00 -16.81
C LEU A 252 -5.50 21.53 -18.03
N SER A 253 -6.59 20.87 -18.45
CA SER A 253 -7.44 21.37 -19.53
C SER A 253 -8.00 22.77 -19.22
N SER A 254 -8.33 23.01 -17.95
CA SER A 254 -8.81 24.32 -17.48
C SER A 254 -7.69 25.32 -17.21
N ARG A 255 -6.52 24.83 -16.79
CA ARG A 255 -5.35 25.63 -16.37
C ARG A 255 -4.06 24.96 -16.84
N PRO A 256 -3.65 25.14 -18.11
CA PRO A 256 -2.60 24.34 -18.75
C PRO A 256 -1.21 24.43 -18.12
N THR A 257 -0.94 25.48 -17.34
CA THR A 257 0.36 25.73 -16.70
C THR A 257 0.32 25.58 -15.18
N ASP A 258 -0.85 25.28 -14.59
CA ASP A 258 -1.01 25.14 -13.14
C ASP A 258 -0.75 23.68 -12.70
N PHE A 259 0.51 23.25 -12.85
CA PHE A 259 0.94 21.90 -12.52
C PHE A 259 0.81 21.58 -11.02
N ILE A 260 0.88 22.59 -10.16
CA ILE A 260 0.64 22.44 -8.72
C ILE A 260 -0.82 22.08 -8.45
N ALA A 261 -1.77 22.77 -9.10
CA ALA A 261 -3.18 22.40 -8.96
C ALA A 261 -3.50 21.03 -9.55
N ALA A 262 -2.83 20.63 -10.63
CA ALA A 262 -2.94 19.27 -11.15
C ALA A 262 -2.53 18.24 -10.08
N LEU A 263 -1.35 18.37 -9.47
CA LEU A 263 -0.92 17.47 -8.39
C LEU A 263 -1.90 17.48 -7.19
N ARG A 264 -2.39 18.67 -6.79
CA ARG A 264 -3.36 18.81 -5.69
C ARG A 264 -4.77 18.29 -6.03
N SER A 265 -5.06 17.97 -7.28
CA SER A 265 -6.33 17.34 -7.67
C SER A 265 -6.41 15.87 -7.26
N LEU A 266 -5.27 15.23 -6.98
CA LEU A 266 -5.21 13.86 -6.53
C LEU A 266 -5.75 13.70 -5.10
N PRO A 267 -6.22 12.51 -4.69
CA PRO A 267 -6.60 12.25 -3.30
C PRO A 267 -5.43 12.52 -2.33
N ARG A 268 -5.71 13.02 -1.12
CA ARG A 268 -4.70 13.33 -0.09
C ARG A 268 -3.64 12.23 0.16
N PRO A 269 -3.95 10.92 0.15
CA PRO A 269 -2.94 9.89 0.30
C PRO A 269 -1.90 9.82 -0.83
N LEU A 270 -2.15 10.49 -1.95
CA LEU A 270 -1.28 10.57 -3.14
C LEU A 270 -0.72 11.99 -3.38
N GLN A 271 -1.08 12.98 -2.55
CA GLN A 271 -0.51 14.33 -2.56
C GLN A 271 0.75 14.37 -1.70
#